data_AF-A0A957PDN8-F1
#
_entry.id   AF-A0A957PDN8-F1
#
_cell.length_a   1.000
_cell.length_b   1.000
_cell.length_c   1.000
_cell.angle_alpha   90.00
_cell.angle_beta   90.00
_cell.angle_gamma   90.00
#
_symmetry.space_group_name_H-M   'P 1'
#
loop_
_entity.id
_entity.type
_entity.pdbx_description
1 polymer ?
#
loop_
_entity_poly.entity_id
_entity_poly.type
_entity_poly.pdbx_seq_one_letter_code
_entity_poly.pdbx_strand_id
1 'polypeptide(L)'
;MYNYENSATAYLDAAQAILERIRTTQLENIEQAADICTTSIAGDGLVHLFGTGHSRMFVEEMFPRHGSYPGFHSMVELSLTFHNQVVGANGQRQAMFLEKVEGLAKTIMRNFVFSAPDSFMIFSNSGVNEVVVEMALEAKARNLPVIALVSLDHCLNSKPR
;
A
#
# COMPACT_ATOMS: atom_id res chain seq x y z
N MET A 1 -22.96 0.36 -39.31
CA MET A 1 -22.46 -0.80 -38.54
C MET A 1 -21.62 -0.22 -37.41
N TYR A 2 -22.08 -0.32 -36.16
CA TYR A 2 -21.28 0.12 -35.02
C TYR A 2 -20.15 -0.90 -34.83
N ASN A 3 -18.91 -0.46 -35.02
CA ASN A 3 -17.73 -1.26 -34.77
C ASN A 3 -17.53 -1.28 -33.24
N TYR A 4 -18.22 -2.19 -32.55
CA TYR A 4 -18.01 -2.37 -31.13
C TYR A 4 -16.63 -3.00 -30.94
N GLU A 5 -15.70 -2.20 -30.41
CA GLU A 5 -14.42 -2.68 -29.93
C GLU A 5 -14.68 -3.74 -28.85
N ASN A 6 -14.05 -4.90 -29.00
CA ASN A 6 -14.23 -6.00 -28.06
C ASN A 6 -13.74 -5.57 -26.68
N SER A 7 -14.61 -5.57 -25.68
CA SER A 7 -14.27 -5.10 -24.33
C SER A 7 -13.12 -5.89 -23.68
N ALA A 8 -12.95 -7.16 -24.03
CA ALA A 8 -11.80 -7.95 -23.57
C ALA A 8 -10.49 -7.41 -24.16
N THR A 9 -10.48 -7.08 -25.45
CA THR A 9 -9.32 -6.47 -26.12
C THR A 9 -9.03 -5.09 -25.54
N ALA A 10 -10.06 -4.24 -25.38
CA ALA A 10 -9.89 -2.91 -24.77
C ALA A 10 -9.32 -2.97 -23.35
N TYR A 11 -9.73 -3.95 -22.53
CA TYR A 11 -9.17 -4.18 -21.21
C TYR A 11 -7.69 -4.58 -21.26
N LEU A 12 -7.32 -5.53 -22.14
CA LEU A 12 -5.95 -5.99 -22.30
C LEU A 12 -5.04 -4.87 -22.79
N ASP A 13 -5.50 -4.07 -23.77
CA ASP A 13 -4.76 -2.93 -24.31
C ASP A 13 -4.55 -1.85 -23.22
N ALA A 14 -5.58 -1.56 -22.42
CA ALA A 14 -5.45 -0.63 -21.30
C ALA A 14 -4.46 -1.12 -20.23
N ALA A 15 -4.50 -2.41 -19.89
CA ALA A 15 -3.55 -3.01 -18.95
C ALA A 15 -2.12 -2.94 -19.50
N GLN A 16 -1.92 -3.24 -20.78
CA GLN A 16 -0.61 -3.18 -21.43
C GLN A 16 -0.06 -1.73 -21.47
N ALA A 17 -0.92 -0.74 -21.72
CA ALA A 17 -0.54 0.67 -21.66
C ALA A 17 -0.08 1.10 -20.26
N ILE A 18 -0.72 0.60 -19.19
CA ILE A 18 -0.28 0.85 -17.80
C ILE A 18 1.09 0.23 -17.55
N LEU A 19 1.31 -1.02 -17.98
CA LEU A 19 2.60 -1.71 -17.81
C LEU A 19 3.73 -0.98 -18.56
N GLU A 20 3.47 -0.49 -19.77
CA GLU A 20 4.46 0.26 -20.54
C GLU A 20 4.78 1.61 -19.89
N ARG A 21 3.77 2.30 -19.34
CA ARG A 21 4.00 3.52 -18.57
C ARG A 21 4.86 3.27 -17.33
N ILE A 22 4.61 2.17 -16.60
CA ILE A 22 5.44 1.78 -15.46
C ILE A 22 6.88 1.52 -15.90
N ARG A 23 7.07 0.73 -16.98
CA ARG A 23 8.40 0.42 -17.54
C ARG A 23 9.17 1.68 -17.92
N THR A 24 8.51 2.65 -18.53
CA THR A 24 9.19 3.84 -19.07
C THR A 24 9.40 4.94 -18.04
N THR A 25 8.67 4.93 -16.91
CA THR A 25 8.69 6.06 -15.95
C THR A 25 9.06 5.69 -14.52
N GLN A 26 8.97 4.43 -14.10
CA GLN A 26 9.09 4.05 -12.68
C GLN A 26 10.32 3.20 -12.35
N LEU A 27 11.14 2.80 -13.32
CA LEU A 27 12.30 1.94 -13.03
C LEU A 27 13.27 2.54 -12.02
N GLU A 28 13.57 3.84 -12.13
CA GLU A 28 14.45 4.51 -11.16
C GLU A 28 13.86 4.52 -9.73
N ASN A 29 12.56 4.78 -9.60
CA ASN A 29 11.87 4.74 -8.31
C ASN A 29 11.82 3.31 -7.72
N ILE A 30 11.69 2.30 -8.59
CA ILE A 30 11.71 0.89 -8.19
C ILE A 30 13.09 0.50 -7.65
N GLU A 31 14.17 0.92 -8.33
CA GLU A 31 15.55 0.70 -7.85
C GLU A 31 15.78 1.41 -6.51
N GLN A 32 15.36 2.67 -6.36
CA GLN A 32 15.46 3.39 -5.08
C GLN A 32 14.68 2.70 -3.95
N ALA A 33 13.49 2.16 -4.25
CA ALA A 33 12.71 1.37 -3.30
C ALA A 33 13.43 0.06 -2.92
N ALA A 34 14.08 -0.60 -3.88
CA ALA A 34 14.88 -1.79 -3.64
C ALA A 34 16.12 -1.50 -2.79
N ASP A 35 16.79 -0.36 -3.00
CA ASP A 35 17.93 0.08 -2.17
C ASP A 35 17.51 0.31 -0.72
N ILE A 36 16.36 0.96 -0.49
CA ILE A 36 15.80 1.15 0.86
C ILE A 36 15.53 -0.22 1.51
N CYS A 37 14.84 -1.13 0.79
CA CYS A 37 14.53 -2.46 1.31
C CYS A 37 15.81 -3.24 1.66
N THR A 38 16.79 -3.21 0.76
CA THR A 38 18.06 -3.90 0.93
C THR A 38 18.86 -3.33 2.10
N THR A 39 18.91 -2.00 2.23
CA THR A 39 19.57 -1.33 3.35
C THR A 39 18.95 -1.72 4.68
N SER A 40 17.61 -1.75 4.77
CA SER A 40 16.92 -2.16 5.98
C SER A 40 17.22 -3.60 6.36
N ILE A 41 17.04 -4.53 5.43
CA ILE A 41 17.17 -5.96 5.71
C ILE A 41 18.63 -6.35 5.96
N ALA A 42 19.59 -5.79 5.21
CA ALA A 42 21.01 -6.03 5.44
C ALA A 42 21.53 -5.40 6.74
N GLY A 43 20.83 -4.40 7.27
CA GLY A 43 21.09 -3.79 8.57
C GLY A 43 20.39 -4.49 9.75
N ASP A 44 19.95 -5.74 9.57
CA ASP A 44 19.18 -6.53 10.55
C ASP A 44 17.82 -5.91 10.95
N GLY A 45 17.27 -5.04 10.10
CA GLY A 45 15.94 -4.47 10.23
C GLY A 45 14.88 -5.16 9.38
N LEU A 46 13.69 -4.57 9.37
CA LEU A 46 12.51 -5.05 8.65
C LEU A 46 11.98 -4.00 7.68
N VAL A 47 11.33 -4.47 6.61
CA VAL A 47 10.49 -3.64 5.74
C VAL A 47 9.03 -3.88 6.13
N HIS A 48 8.44 -2.94 6.85
CA HIS A 48 7.06 -2.99 7.29
C HIS A 48 6.10 -2.70 6.13
N LEU A 49 5.23 -3.66 5.83
CA LEU A 49 4.25 -3.58 4.75
C LEU A 49 2.89 -3.21 5.30
N PHE A 50 2.26 -2.16 4.78
CA PHE A 50 0.94 -1.73 5.23
C PHE A 50 0.05 -1.27 4.08
N GLY A 51 -1.24 -1.60 4.14
CA GLY A 51 -2.25 -1.10 3.21
C GLY A 51 -3.65 -1.33 3.76
N THR A 52 -4.58 -0.45 3.41
CA THR A 52 -6.00 -0.58 3.81
C THR A 52 -6.85 -1.04 2.64
N GLY A 53 -8.05 -1.55 2.92
CA GLY A 53 -8.96 -2.08 1.92
C GLY A 53 -8.29 -3.16 1.06
N HIS A 54 -8.46 -3.07 -0.25
CA HIS A 54 -7.87 -4.00 -1.22
C HIS A 54 -6.35 -3.84 -1.38
N SER A 55 -5.77 -2.70 -0.98
CA SER A 55 -4.32 -2.51 -1.01
C SER A 55 -3.58 -3.48 -0.07
N ARG A 56 -4.29 -4.15 0.85
CA ARG A 56 -3.80 -5.32 1.59
C ARG A 56 -3.26 -6.42 0.68
N MET A 57 -3.81 -6.61 -0.52
CA MET A 57 -3.37 -7.68 -1.42
C MET A 57 -1.88 -7.57 -1.77
N PHE A 58 -1.32 -6.36 -1.83
CA PHE A 58 0.12 -6.18 -2.03
C PHE A 58 0.95 -6.67 -0.84
N VAL A 59 0.44 -6.51 0.39
CA VAL A 59 1.07 -7.05 1.60
C VAL A 59 1.12 -8.58 1.53
N GLU A 60 -0.01 -9.20 1.16
CA GLU A 60 -0.12 -10.66 1.03
C GLU A 60 0.72 -11.23 -0.12
N GLU A 61 0.80 -10.51 -1.24
CA GLU A 61 1.65 -10.88 -2.38
C GLU A 61 3.14 -10.83 -2.00
N MET A 62 3.56 -9.92 -1.12
CA MET A 62 4.97 -9.80 -0.75
C MET A 62 5.40 -10.80 0.32
N PHE A 63 4.63 -10.95 1.41
CA PHE A 63 5.00 -11.82 2.51
C PHE A 63 3.80 -12.24 3.40
N PRO A 64 3.75 -13.49 3.89
CA PRO A 64 4.62 -14.62 3.56
C PRO A 64 4.14 -15.35 2.29
N ARG A 65 5.05 -15.62 1.34
CA ARG A 65 4.78 -16.54 0.22
C ARG A 65 6.02 -17.33 -0.22
N HIS A 66 5.83 -18.43 -0.93
CA HIS A 66 6.98 -19.11 -1.53
C HIS A 66 7.70 -18.18 -2.52
N GLY A 67 9.02 -18.11 -2.39
CA GLY A 67 9.86 -17.18 -3.15
C GLY A 67 9.92 -15.75 -2.59
N SER A 68 9.29 -15.46 -1.44
CA SER A 68 9.53 -14.19 -0.72
C SER A 68 10.88 -14.22 0.00
N TYR A 69 11.49 -13.05 0.18
CA TYR A 69 12.71 -12.89 0.96
C TYR A 69 12.38 -12.63 2.45
N PRO A 70 13.01 -13.31 3.42
CA PRO A 70 12.85 -12.99 4.84
C PRO A 70 13.32 -11.56 5.15
N GLY A 71 12.50 -10.77 5.83
CA GLY A 71 12.80 -9.36 6.14
C GLY A 71 11.65 -8.40 5.80
N PHE A 72 10.76 -8.80 4.90
CA PHE A 72 9.46 -8.16 4.77
C PHE A 72 8.54 -8.57 5.93
N HIS A 73 7.83 -7.61 6.50
CA HIS A 73 7.02 -7.81 7.69
C HIS A 73 5.62 -7.23 7.51
N SER A 74 4.62 -8.11 7.48
CA SER A 74 3.24 -7.77 7.17
C SER A 74 2.51 -7.16 8.36
N MET A 75 2.09 -5.90 8.24
CA MET A 75 1.21 -5.23 9.19
C MET A 75 -0.22 -5.18 8.63
N VAL A 76 -1.08 -6.07 9.12
CA VAL A 76 -2.46 -6.21 8.64
C VAL A 76 -3.44 -5.89 9.77
N GLU A 77 -4.26 -4.85 9.57
CA GLU A 77 -5.38 -4.52 10.45
C GLU A 77 -6.68 -5.07 9.85
N LEU A 78 -7.30 -6.05 10.53
CA LEU A 78 -8.51 -6.71 10.03
C LEU A 78 -9.69 -5.75 9.93
N SER A 79 -9.79 -4.77 10.84
CA SER A 79 -10.88 -3.79 10.80
C SER A 79 -10.86 -2.94 9.53
N LEU A 80 -9.69 -2.77 8.90
CA LEU A 80 -9.49 -1.98 7.68
C LEU A 80 -9.42 -2.83 6.41
N THR A 81 -9.34 -4.15 6.55
CA THR A 81 -8.99 -5.02 5.43
C THR A 81 -9.88 -6.25 5.27
N PHE A 82 -10.90 -6.41 6.12
CA PHE A 82 -11.87 -7.48 6.01
C PHE A 82 -13.09 -7.01 5.20
N HIS A 83 -13.06 -7.24 3.89
CA HIS A 83 -13.96 -6.61 2.90
C HIS A 83 -15.10 -7.51 2.38
N ASN A 84 -15.21 -8.75 2.85
CA ASN A 84 -16.28 -9.67 2.42
C ASN A 84 -17.67 -9.33 3.02
N GLN A 85 -17.73 -8.62 4.15
CA GLN A 85 -19.01 -8.23 4.75
C GLN A 85 -19.51 -6.89 4.19
N VAL A 86 -20.63 -6.94 3.45
CA VAL A 86 -21.33 -5.71 3.02
C VAL A 86 -22.13 -5.10 4.16
N VAL A 87 -22.81 -5.95 4.94
CA VAL A 87 -23.58 -5.62 6.14
C VAL A 87 -23.18 -6.55 7.29
N GLY A 88 -23.36 -6.11 8.54
CA GLY A 88 -22.96 -6.87 9.72
C GLY A 88 -21.79 -6.23 10.45
N ALA A 89 -21.05 -7.04 11.22
CA ALA A 89 -19.93 -6.58 12.02
C ALA A 89 -18.72 -6.25 11.12
N ASN A 90 -18.27 -5.00 11.15
CA ASN A 90 -17.29 -4.47 10.21
C ASN A 90 -17.79 -4.49 8.74
N GLY A 91 -19.06 -4.14 8.53
CA GLY A 91 -19.61 -3.94 7.20
C GLY A 91 -18.94 -2.76 6.47
N GLN A 92 -19.17 -2.64 5.16
CA GLN A 92 -18.49 -1.68 4.28
C GLN A 92 -18.50 -0.22 4.81
N ARG A 93 -19.62 0.25 5.37
CA ARG A 93 -19.70 1.61 5.93
C ARG A 93 -18.83 1.81 7.18
N GLN A 94 -18.68 0.77 8.00
CA GLN A 94 -17.82 0.81 9.19
C GLN A 94 -16.35 0.79 8.76
N ALA A 95 -15.96 -0.09 7.85
CA ALA A 95 -14.60 -0.14 7.32
C ALA A 95 -14.18 1.20 6.67
N MET A 96 -15.05 1.77 5.81
CA MET A 96 -14.82 3.08 5.20
C MET A 96 -14.76 4.24 6.20
N PHE A 97 -15.43 4.12 7.34
CA PHE A 97 -15.31 5.09 8.43
C PHE A 97 -13.97 4.93 9.14
N LEU A 98 -13.57 3.70 9.45
CA LEU A 98 -12.32 3.41 10.15
C LEU A 98 -11.08 3.87 9.37
N GLU A 99 -11.09 3.80 8.04
CA GLU A 99 -9.99 4.34 7.20
C GLU A 99 -9.73 5.85 7.40
N LYS A 100 -10.67 6.54 8.06
CA LYS A 100 -10.67 7.99 8.28
C LYS A 100 -10.55 8.39 9.74
N VAL A 101 -10.42 7.42 10.64
CA VAL A 101 -10.30 7.71 12.07
C VAL A 101 -8.87 8.13 12.38
N GLU A 102 -8.68 9.42 12.64
CA GLU A 102 -7.42 9.96 13.14
C GLU A 102 -6.96 9.25 14.42
N GLY A 103 -5.66 9.03 14.53
CA GLY A 103 -5.01 8.31 15.62
C GLY A 103 -5.14 6.79 15.56
N LEU A 104 -5.89 6.23 14.60
CA LEU A 104 -5.96 4.78 14.42
C LEU A 104 -4.61 4.21 13.96
N ALA A 105 -3.89 4.90 13.06
CA ALA A 105 -2.57 4.45 12.60
C ALA A 105 -1.59 4.35 13.78
N LYS A 106 -1.53 5.37 14.63
CA LYS A 106 -0.72 5.37 15.86
C LYS A 106 -1.10 4.23 16.81
N THR A 107 -2.40 3.93 16.91
CA THR A 107 -2.91 2.83 17.73
C THR A 107 -2.46 1.47 17.18
N ILE A 108 -2.52 1.27 15.86
CA ILE A 108 -2.00 0.07 15.19
C ILE A 108 -0.49 -0.06 15.45
N MET A 109 0.28 1.00 15.21
CA MET A 109 1.74 0.99 15.37
C MET A 109 2.19 0.67 16.80
N ARG A 110 1.39 0.99 17.82
CA ARG A 110 1.70 0.65 19.22
C ARG A 110 1.83 -0.85 19.48
N ASN A 111 1.25 -1.69 18.62
CA ASN A 111 1.37 -3.16 18.73
C ASN A 111 2.72 -3.69 18.22
N PHE A 112 3.57 -2.84 17.64
CA PHE A 112 4.81 -3.22 16.98
C PHE A 112 6.02 -2.52 17.60
N VAL A 113 7.18 -3.15 17.45
CA VAL A 113 8.47 -2.57 17.79
C VAL A 113 9.15 -2.15 16.49
N PHE A 114 9.73 -0.96 16.50
CA PHE A 114 10.47 -0.42 15.36
C PHE A 114 11.90 -0.10 15.78
N SER A 115 12.83 -0.30 14.87
CA SER A 115 14.26 -0.11 15.01
C SER A 115 14.78 0.82 13.91
N ALA A 116 15.93 1.47 14.15
CA ALA A 116 16.47 2.46 13.22
C ALA A 116 16.75 1.95 11.79
N PRO A 117 17.18 0.69 11.58
CA PRO A 117 17.32 0.14 10.23
C PRO A 117 15.99 -0.11 9.51
N ASP A 118 14.85 -0.14 10.20
CA ASP A 118 13.57 -0.48 9.59
C ASP A 118 13.13 0.56 8.54
N SER A 119 12.27 0.13 7.62
CA SER A 119 11.59 1.00 6.67
C SER A 119 10.14 0.59 6.48
N PHE A 120 9.37 1.44 5.80
CA PHE A 120 7.97 1.19 5.50
C PHE A 120 7.72 1.17 3.99
N MET A 121 6.86 0.26 3.56
CA MET A 121 6.22 0.28 2.25
C MET A 121 4.70 0.32 2.43
N ILE A 122 4.09 1.42 1.99
CA ILE A 122 2.68 1.74 2.23
C ILE A 122 1.94 1.75 0.89
N PHE A 123 0.89 0.94 0.81
CA PHE A 123 0.07 0.77 -0.38
C PHE A 123 -1.25 1.51 -0.23
N SER A 124 -1.55 2.41 -1.17
CA SER A 124 -2.85 3.08 -1.24
C SER A 124 -3.14 3.54 -2.65
N ASN A 125 -4.27 3.13 -3.23
CA ASN A 125 -4.61 3.60 -4.57
C ASN A 125 -4.82 5.13 -4.62
N SER A 126 -5.56 5.69 -3.66
CA SER A 126 -5.87 7.12 -3.62
C SER A 126 -4.85 7.95 -2.86
N GLY A 127 -4.15 7.38 -1.87
CA GLY A 127 -3.15 8.10 -1.08
C GLY A 127 -3.70 9.24 -0.22
N VAL A 128 -5.03 9.35 -0.03
CA VAL A 128 -5.67 10.48 0.68
C VAL A 128 -6.44 10.09 1.94
N ASN A 129 -6.61 8.79 2.21
CA ASN A 129 -7.28 8.37 3.44
C ASN A 129 -6.37 8.61 4.66
N GLU A 130 -6.97 9.05 5.75
CA GLU A 130 -6.31 9.55 6.95
C GLU A 130 -5.38 8.49 7.56
N VAL A 131 -5.83 7.22 7.66
CA VAL A 131 -5.01 6.16 8.28
C VAL A 131 -3.72 5.85 7.51
N VAL A 132 -3.75 5.80 6.18
CA VAL A 132 -2.53 5.51 5.39
C VAL A 132 -1.58 6.71 5.38
N VAL A 133 -2.14 7.93 5.39
CA VAL A 133 -1.35 9.17 5.50
C VAL A 133 -0.70 9.27 6.88
N GLU A 134 -1.46 9.04 7.95
CA GLU A 134 -0.94 9.00 9.32
C GLU A 134 0.11 7.92 9.51
N MET A 135 -0.07 6.73 8.94
CA MET A 135 0.94 5.66 8.99
C MET A 135 2.27 6.14 8.39
N ALA A 136 2.22 6.82 7.24
CA ALA A 136 3.41 7.40 6.61
C ALA A 136 4.02 8.53 7.47
N LEU A 137 3.20 9.41 8.04
CA LEU A 137 3.67 10.51 8.89
C LEU A 137 4.29 10.00 10.20
N GLU A 138 3.71 9.00 10.83
CA GLU A 138 4.22 8.36 12.04
C GLU A 138 5.54 7.62 11.79
N ALA A 139 5.68 6.93 10.64
CA ALA A 139 6.95 6.35 10.23
C ALA A 139 8.03 7.43 10.03
N LYS A 140 7.71 8.52 9.33
CA LYS A 140 8.63 9.66 9.14
C LYS A 140 9.00 10.34 10.45
N ALA A 141 8.06 10.49 11.39
CA ALA A 141 8.33 11.05 12.71
C ALA A 141 9.32 10.21 13.54
N ARG A 142 9.47 8.92 13.20
CA ARG A 142 10.47 8.00 13.77
C ARG A 142 11.78 7.96 12.96
N ASN A 143 11.92 8.81 11.95
CA ASN A 143 13.03 8.83 10.99
C ASN A 143 13.18 7.53 10.18
N LEU A 144 12.09 6.79 9.98
CA LEU A 144 12.10 5.59 9.15
C LEU A 144 11.83 5.98 7.68
N PRO A 145 12.58 5.41 6.71
CA PRO A 145 12.28 5.58 5.30
C PRO A 145 10.87 5.09 4.94
N VAL A 146 10.19 5.79 4.03
CA VAL A 146 8.85 5.43 3.57
C VAL A 146 8.82 5.36 2.06
N ILE A 147 8.41 4.20 1.54
CA ILE A 147 8.08 3.94 0.15
C ILE A 147 6.55 3.97 0.04
N ALA A 148 6.00 4.78 -0.85
CA ALA A 148 4.56 4.86 -1.09
C ALA A 148 4.23 4.34 -2.49
N LEU A 149 3.41 3.28 -2.57
CA LEU A 149 2.85 2.82 -3.84
C LEU A 149 1.43 3.35 -4.00
N VAL A 150 1.27 4.30 -4.93
CA VAL A 150 0.00 4.98 -5.19
C VAL A 150 -0.31 5.07 -6.68
N SER A 151 -1.59 5.24 -7.03
CA SER A 151 -1.95 5.71 -8.37
C SER A 151 -1.79 7.23 -8.39
N LEU A 152 -0.66 7.71 -8.90
CA LEU A 152 -0.30 9.13 -8.80
C LEU A 152 -1.36 10.06 -9.42
N ASP A 153 -1.88 9.72 -10.60
CA ASP A 153 -2.95 10.47 -11.25
C ASP A 153 -4.20 10.53 -10.37
N HIS A 154 -4.57 9.42 -9.74
CA HIS A 154 -5.73 9.38 -8.85
C HIS A 154 -5.48 10.16 -7.55
N CYS A 155 -4.29 10.06 -6.98
CA CYS A 155 -3.86 10.79 -5.79
C CYS A 155 -3.92 12.31 -6.01
N LEU A 156 -3.32 12.80 -7.09
CA LEU A 156 -3.29 14.23 -7.40
C LEU A 156 -4.68 14.80 -7.73
N ASN A 157 -5.59 13.98 -8.27
CA ASN A 157 -6.97 14.38 -8.56
C ASN A 157 -7.94 14.15 -7.39
N SER A 158 -7.49 13.47 -6.33
CA SER A 158 -8.29 13.26 -5.13
C SER A 158 -8.14 14.49 -4.23
N LYS A 159 -9.27 15.04 -3.79
CA LYS A 159 -9.22 16.13 -2.82
C LYS A 159 -8.70 15.55 -1.49
N PRO A 160 -7.68 16.16 -0.87
CA PRO A 160 -7.37 15.91 0.54
C PRO A 160 -8.66 16.13 1.34
N ARG A 161 -9.00 15.21 2.23
CA ARG A 161 -10.17 15.31 3.09
C ARG A 161 -9.74 15.52 4.52
#